data_AF-A0A528AGA0-F1
#
_entry.id   AF-A0A528AGA0-F1
#
_cell.length_a   1.000
_cell.length_b   1.000
_cell.length_c   1.000
_cell.angle_alpha   90.00
_cell.angle_beta   90.00
_cell.angle_gamma   90.00
#
_symmetry.space_group_name_H-M   'P 1'
#
loop_
_entity.id
_entity.type
_entity.pdbx_description
1 polymer ?
#
loop_
_entity_poly.entity_id
_entity_poly.type
_entity_poly.pdbx_seq_one_letter_code
_entity_poly.pdbx_strand_id
1 'polypeptide(L)'
;MSGLEHRHLEPEILDGLAGDDPRALAARRDLRRINALMFQAEPSPAPISRIRRGSFMLAVARRIAGRWPGVELVMLDRIGLITTQLRGDFDRLGWTVEGVTADVFDWARNNEGTRFDAITVNLFLHHFDDAELVRLFALMAPKAPLLLATEPLRTKLALAATRLLPAIGANDVTRNDAAQSVRAGFRDNELSGLW
;
A
#
# COMPACT_ATOMS: atom_id res chain seq x y z
N MET A 1 4.85 -14.69 -26.76
CA MET A 1 5.24 -15.25 -25.44
C MET A 1 4.68 -14.31 -24.38
N SER A 2 3.86 -14.81 -23.46
CA SER A 2 3.12 -13.98 -22.51
C SER A 2 4.08 -13.48 -21.42
N GLY A 3 4.52 -12.22 -21.49
CA GLY A 3 5.39 -11.59 -20.46
C GLY A 3 4.73 -11.38 -19.09
N LEU A 4 3.83 -12.29 -18.70
CA LEU A 4 3.07 -12.31 -17.44
C LEU A 4 3.07 -13.71 -16.79
N GLU A 5 3.79 -14.69 -17.36
CA GLU A 5 3.88 -16.04 -16.78
C GLU A 5 4.56 -16.02 -15.41
N HIS A 6 5.67 -15.28 -15.30
CA HIS A 6 6.42 -15.12 -14.05
C HIS A 6 6.38 -13.66 -13.60
N ARG A 7 6.62 -13.44 -12.30
CA ARG A 7 6.84 -12.11 -11.74
C ARG A 7 8.05 -11.47 -12.39
N HIS A 8 7.93 -10.21 -12.77
CA HIS A 8 9.04 -9.44 -13.32
C HIS A 8 9.26 -8.20 -12.47
N LEU A 9 10.34 -8.23 -11.67
CA LEU A 9 10.71 -7.13 -10.79
C LEU A 9 11.56 -6.14 -11.56
N GLU A 10 11.03 -4.94 -11.74
CA GLU A 10 11.78 -3.78 -12.19
C GLU A 10 11.66 -2.70 -11.11
N PRO A 11 12.75 -1.95 -10.82
CA PRO A 11 12.66 -0.80 -9.94
C PRO A 11 11.65 0.21 -10.47
N GLU A 12 10.68 0.59 -9.63
CA GLU A 12 9.74 1.66 -9.96
C GLU A 12 10.48 3.00 -9.95
N ILE A 13 10.15 3.86 -10.92
CA ILE A 13 10.76 5.19 -11.02
C ILE A 13 10.46 5.98 -9.74
N LEU A 14 9.24 5.88 -9.23
CA LEU A 14 8.79 6.61 -8.04
C LEU A 14 9.64 6.36 -6.80
N ASP A 15 10.18 5.15 -6.64
CA ASP A 15 11.01 4.78 -5.48
C ASP A 15 12.40 5.43 -5.50
N GLY A 16 12.91 5.73 -6.69
CA GLY A 16 14.18 6.45 -6.88
C GLY A 16 14.06 7.98 -6.76
N LEU A 17 12.85 8.53 -6.67
CA LEU A 17 12.65 9.98 -6.64
C LEU A 17 12.64 10.54 -5.21
N ALA A 18 13.23 11.73 -5.05
CA ALA A 18 13.18 12.48 -3.81
C ALA A 18 11.73 12.79 -3.38
N GLY A 19 11.51 12.91 -2.07
CA GLY A 19 10.19 13.14 -1.50
C GLY A 19 9.48 14.40 -2.02
N ASP A 20 10.24 15.42 -2.36
CA ASP A 20 9.81 16.74 -2.85
C ASP A 20 9.90 16.91 -4.38
N ASP A 21 10.35 15.88 -5.13
CA ASP A 21 10.38 15.92 -6.60
C ASP A 21 8.95 16.15 -7.14
N PRO A 22 8.71 17.17 -7.99
CA PRO A 22 7.39 17.45 -8.56
C PRO A 22 6.73 16.24 -9.25
N ARG A 23 7.52 15.38 -9.90
CA ARG A 23 7.05 14.14 -10.54
C ARG A 23 6.62 13.11 -9.52
N ALA A 24 7.36 12.97 -8.41
CA ALA A 24 6.97 12.10 -7.30
C ALA A 24 5.68 12.59 -6.63
N LEU A 25 5.54 13.91 -6.45
CA LEU A 25 4.33 14.51 -5.91
C LEU A 25 3.13 14.32 -6.85
N ALA A 26 3.31 14.45 -8.15
CA ALA A 26 2.28 14.19 -9.15
C ALA A 26 1.90 12.70 -9.19
N ALA A 27 2.88 11.79 -9.24
CA ALA A 27 2.64 10.35 -9.27
C ALA A 27 1.87 9.87 -8.03
N ARG A 28 2.22 10.39 -6.86
CA ARG A 28 1.50 10.12 -5.60
C ARG A 28 0.07 10.68 -5.59
N ARG A 29 -0.24 11.72 -6.37
CA ARG A 29 -1.63 12.19 -6.55
C ARG A 29 -2.38 11.26 -7.50
N ASP A 30 -1.74 10.80 -8.56
CA ASP A 30 -2.33 9.88 -9.53
C ASP A 30 -2.64 8.53 -8.89
N LEU A 31 -1.72 7.98 -8.09
CA LEU A 31 -1.97 6.76 -7.31
C LEU A 31 -3.18 6.88 -6.39
N ARG A 32 -3.48 8.05 -5.81
CA ARG A 32 -4.71 8.23 -5.02
C ARG A 32 -5.97 8.11 -5.87
N ARG A 33 -5.96 8.67 -7.08
CA ARG A 33 -7.08 8.59 -8.01
C ARG A 33 -7.29 7.16 -8.50
N ILE A 34 -6.18 6.48 -8.83
CA ILE A 34 -6.20 5.08 -9.26
C ILE A 34 -6.72 4.19 -8.13
N ASN A 35 -6.22 4.34 -6.91
CA ASN A 35 -6.69 3.53 -5.77
C ASN A 35 -8.18 3.78 -5.44
N ALA A 36 -8.65 5.02 -5.63
CA ALA A 36 -10.08 5.33 -5.52
C ALA A 36 -10.89 4.63 -6.62
N LEU A 37 -10.45 4.70 -7.89
CA LEU A 37 -11.08 4.00 -9.03
C LEU A 37 -11.05 2.47 -8.89
N MET A 38 -10.03 1.93 -8.22
CA MET A 38 -9.92 0.51 -7.89
C MET A 38 -10.76 0.13 -6.67
N PHE A 39 -11.60 1.04 -6.15
CA PHE A 39 -12.45 0.86 -4.98
C PHE A 39 -11.70 0.49 -3.69
N GLN A 40 -10.39 0.69 -3.64
CA GLN A 40 -9.58 0.44 -2.43
C GLN A 40 -9.82 1.53 -1.38
N ALA A 41 -10.27 2.72 -1.80
CA ALA A 41 -10.68 3.81 -0.91
C ALA A 41 -11.71 4.70 -1.63
N GLU A 42 -13.00 4.39 -1.53
CA GLU A 42 -14.06 5.30 -1.98
C GLU A 42 -14.35 6.37 -0.91
N PRO A 43 -14.11 7.67 -1.16
CA PRO A 43 -14.65 8.76 -0.36
C PRO A 43 -16.06 9.18 -0.84
N SER A 44 -17.00 9.26 0.10
CA SER A 44 -18.33 9.88 -0.02
C SER A 44 -18.25 11.39 -0.36
N PRO A 45 -19.27 12.00 -1.02
CA PRO A 45 -19.16 13.33 -1.60
C PRO A 45 -19.37 14.44 -0.55
N ALA A 46 -18.27 15.06 -0.11
CA ALA A 46 -18.26 16.34 0.61
C ALA A 46 -16.95 17.10 0.31
N PRO A 47 -16.93 18.45 0.37
CA PRO A 47 -16.05 19.25 -0.45
C PRO A 47 -14.61 19.27 0.07
N ILE A 48 -13.69 18.96 -0.85
CA ILE A 48 -12.31 19.45 -0.98
C ILE A 48 -11.60 19.79 0.35
N SER A 49 -10.96 18.79 0.96
CA SER A 49 -9.80 19.04 1.82
C SER A 49 -8.71 18.02 1.47
N ARG A 50 -7.54 18.52 1.05
CA ARG A 50 -6.35 17.77 0.62
C ARG A 50 -6.07 16.52 1.47
N ILE A 51 -6.39 15.34 0.97
CA ILE A 51 -6.07 14.05 1.61
C ILE A 51 -4.59 13.73 1.33
N ARG A 52 -3.77 13.59 2.39
CA ARG A 52 -2.33 13.25 2.37
C ARG A 52 -2.13 11.75 2.72
N ARG A 53 -1.01 11.19 2.25
CA ARG A 53 -0.49 9.81 2.39
C ARG A 53 -0.94 9.11 3.71
N GLY A 54 -1.51 7.91 3.61
CA GLY A 54 -2.15 7.16 4.71
C GLY A 54 -3.67 6.92 4.58
N SER A 55 -4.24 7.21 3.39
CA SER A 55 -5.70 7.28 3.15
C SER A 55 -6.45 5.96 3.20
N PHE A 56 -5.78 4.83 2.94
CA PHE A 56 -6.43 3.51 2.94
C PHE A 56 -6.95 3.15 4.34
N MET A 57 -6.06 3.13 5.34
CA MET A 57 -6.46 2.78 6.71
C MET A 57 -7.42 3.78 7.33
N LEU A 58 -7.37 5.06 6.95
CA LEU A 58 -8.36 6.03 7.39
C LEU A 58 -9.75 5.75 6.78
N ALA A 59 -9.82 5.33 5.51
CA ALA A 59 -11.08 4.93 4.88
C ALA A 59 -11.66 3.66 5.53
N VAL A 60 -10.80 2.67 5.83
CA VAL A 60 -11.17 1.47 6.58
C VAL A 60 -11.71 1.86 7.96
N ALA A 61 -10.96 2.66 8.72
CA ALA A 61 -11.36 3.13 10.05
C ALA A 61 -12.71 3.83 10.02
N ARG A 62 -12.97 4.75 9.08
CA ARG A 62 -14.28 5.41 8.95
C ARG A 62 -15.44 4.44 8.73
N ARG A 63 -15.20 3.32 8.06
CA ARG A 63 -16.23 2.32 7.78
C ARG A 63 -16.50 1.38 8.95
N ILE A 64 -15.46 1.09 9.76
CA ILE A 64 -15.55 0.06 10.81
C ILE A 64 -15.48 0.62 12.23
N ALA A 65 -15.12 1.89 12.44
CA ALA A 65 -14.99 2.49 13.77
C ALA A 65 -16.29 2.42 14.59
N GLY A 66 -17.45 2.49 13.92
CA GLY A 66 -18.75 2.30 14.58
C GLY A 66 -18.97 0.88 15.13
N ARG A 67 -18.19 -0.10 14.68
CA ARG A 67 -18.20 -1.49 15.19
C ARG A 67 -17.01 -1.76 16.11
N TRP A 68 -15.85 -1.18 15.80
CA TRP A 68 -14.58 -1.41 16.49
C TRP A 68 -14.03 -0.09 17.06
N PRO A 69 -14.47 0.30 18.27
CA PRO A 69 -13.87 1.42 18.99
C PRO A 69 -12.53 1.00 19.63
N GLY A 70 -11.59 1.94 19.79
CA GLY A 70 -10.36 1.71 20.55
C GLY A 70 -9.29 0.91 19.83
N VAL A 71 -9.25 0.95 18.49
CA VAL A 71 -8.20 0.26 17.73
C VAL A 71 -6.87 1.01 17.84
N GLU A 72 -5.81 0.27 18.13
CA GLU A 72 -4.43 0.73 18.05
C GLU A 72 -3.85 0.38 16.67
N LEU A 73 -3.44 1.40 15.92
CA LEU A 73 -2.92 1.28 14.57
C LEU A 73 -1.46 1.70 14.52
N VAL A 74 -0.57 0.77 14.19
CA VAL A 74 0.83 1.09 13.86
C VAL A 74 0.97 1.19 12.34
N MET A 75 1.39 2.36 11.85
CA MET A 75 1.69 2.61 10.44
C MET A 75 3.21 2.63 10.24
N LEU A 76 3.73 1.60 9.58
CA LEU A 76 5.14 1.45 9.26
C LEU A 76 5.40 1.83 7.80
N ASP A 77 6.32 2.75 7.57
CA ASP A 77 6.78 3.15 6.24
C ASP A 77 8.24 3.62 6.33
N ARG A 78 8.99 3.64 5.22
CA ARG A 78 10.34 4.21 5.18
C ARG A 78 10.33 5.75 5.24
N ILE A 79 9.17 6.37 5.04
CA ILE A 79 8.96 7.81 5.10
C ILE A 79 7.94 8.11 6.19
N GLY A 80 8.21 9.09 7.05
CA GLY A 80 7.27 9.54 8.08
C GLY A 80 5.95 10.06 7.48
N LEU A 81 4.94 9.20 7.43
CA LEU A 81 3.64 9.51 6.81
C LEU A 81 2.65 10.17 7.76
N ILE A 82 2.80 9.98 9.07
CA ILE A 82 1.85 10.49 10.06
C ILE A 82 2.02 11.99 10.23
N THR A 83 0.89 12.68 10.20
CA THR A 83 0.79 14.13 10.29
C THR A 83 -0.14 14.48 11.42
N THR A 84 -0.01 15.66 12.02
CA THR A 84 -0.90 16.09 13.11
C THR A 84 -2.37 16.01 12.70
N GLN A 85 -2.68 16.38 11.45
CA GLN A 85 -4.03 16.28 10.90
C GLN A 85 -4.50 14.81 10.79
N LEU A 86 -3.66 13.93 10.24
CA LEU A 86 -4.02 12.52 10.07
C LEU A 86 -4.23 11.82 11.42
N ARG A 87 -3.40 12.16 12.42
CA ARG A 87 -3.58 11.69 13.80
C ARG A 87 -4.92 12.15 14.36
N GLY A 88 -5.25 13.44 14.24
CA GLY A 88 -6.55 13.96 14.67
C GLY A 88 -7.75 13.37 13.91
N ASP A 89 -7.57 12.93 12.67
CA ASP A 89 -8.62 12.22 11.92
C ASP A 89 -8.91 10.83 12.51
N PHE A 90 -7.89 10.11 12.98
CA PHE A 90 -8.06 8.83 13.69
C PHE A 90 -8.57 9.02 15.12
N ASP A 91 -8.07 10.02 15.85
CA ASP A 91 -8.51 10.31 17.22
C ASP A 91 -10.02 10.59 17.27
N ARG A 92 -10.55 11.30 16.26
CA ARG A 92 -12.00 11.56 16.12
C ARG A 92 -12.84 10.30 15.88
N LEU A 93 -12.22 9.22 15.42
CA LEU A 93 -12.84 7.90 15.24
C LEU A 93 -12.63 6.99 16.46
N GLY A 94 -11.98 7.48 17.52
CA GLY A 94 -11.62 6.70 18.71
C GLY A 94 -10.52 5.69 18.44
N TRP A 95 -9.66 5.94 17.45
CA TRP A 95 -8.52 5.10 17.09
C TRP A 95 -7.22 5.80 17.47
N THR A 96 -6.29 5.07 18.06
CA THR A 96 -4.94 5.57 18.35
C THR A 96 -4.02 5.16 17.23
N VAL A 97 -3.32 6.12 16.62
CA VAL A 97 -2.36 5.83 15.53
C VAL A 97 -0.92 6.13 15.96
N GLU A 98 0.00 5.23 15.68
CA GLU A 98 1.44 5.44 15.81
C GLU A 98 2.10 5.34 14.43
N GLY A 99 3.02 6.25 14.12
CA GLY A 99 3.79 6.22 12.88
C GLY A 99 5.22 5.80 13.17
N VAL A 100 5.66 4.71 12.57
CA VAL A 100 7.04 4.22 12.69
C VAL A 100 7.73 4.41 11.35
N THR A 101 8.88 5.08 11.38
CA THR A 101 9.71 5.28 10.18
C THR A 101 10.89 4.31 10.21
N ALA A 102 10.78 3.20 9.50
CA ALA A 102 11.81 2.16 9.46
C ALA A 102 11.68 1.27 8.22
N ASP A 103 12.74 0.55 7.90
CA ASP A 103 12.65 -0.60 6.99
C ASP A 103 11.85 -1.73 7.65
N VAL A 104 11.05 -2.45 6.85
CA VAL A 104 10.18 -3.51 7.36
C VAL A 104 10.95 -4.67 7.96
N PHE A 105 12.09 -5.07 7.38
CA PHE A 105 12.88 -6.19 7.90
C PHE A 105 13.62 -5.80 9.17
N ASP A 106 14.13 -4.57 9.24
CA ASP A 106 14.77 -4.06 10.44
C ASP A 106 13.78 -3.93 11.59
N TRP A 107 12.62 -3.34 11.31
CA TRP A 107 11.56 -3.22 12.30
C TRP A 107 11.09 -4.59 12.78
N ALA A 108 10.87 -5.53 11.85
CA ALA A 108 10.41 -6.87 12.17
C ALA A 108 11.34 -7.63 13.13
N ARG A 109 12.66 -7.51 12.90
CA ARG A 109 13.71 -8.13 13.72
C ARG A 109 13.85 -7.45 15.08
N ASN A 110 13.77 -6.14 15.14
CA ASN A 110 14.03 -5.40 16.38
C ASN A 110 12.84 -5.38 17.35
N ASN A 111 11.63 -5.71 16.87
CA ASN A 111 10.40 -5.69 17.66
C ASN A 111 9.91 -7.10 17.98
N GLU A 112 10.80 -7.96 18.47
CA GLU A 112 10.42 -9.28 18.99
C GLU A 112 9.45 -9.14 20.17
N GLY A 113 8.42 -10.00 20.21
CA GLY A 113 7.39 -9.97 21.26
C GLY A 113 6.17 -9.07 20.97
N THR A 114 6.25 -8.13 20.03
CA THR A 114 5.07 -7.37 19.59
C THR A 114 4.06 -8.28 18.90
N ARG A 115 2.78 -8.15 19.26
CA ARG A 115 1.68 -8.86 18.61
C ARG A 115 0.59 -7.90 18.16
N PHE A 116 -0.03 -8.25 17.04
CA PHE A 116 -1.16 -7.57 16.42
C PHE A 116 -2.26 -8.59 16.12
N ASP A 117 -3.51 -8.14 16.10
CA ASP A 117 -4.63 -8.99 15.68
C ASP A 117 -4.61 -9.24 14.17
N ALA A 118 -4.15 -8.26 13.39
CA ALA A 118 -4.00 -8.36 11.95
C ALA A 118 -2.90 -7.42 11.43
N ILE A 119 -2.25 -7.83 10.34
CA ILE A 119 -1.36 -6.99 9.55
C ILE A 119 -2.06 -6.68 8.23
N THR A 120 -2.00 -5.43 7.79
CA THR A 120 -2.50 -5.03 6.47
C THR A 120 -1.39 -4.45 5.63
N VAL A 121 -1.34 -4.82 4.36
CA VAL A 121 -0.30 -4.40 3.42
C VAL A 121 -0.97 -3.97 2.12
N ASN A 122 -0.53 -2.86 1.53
CA ASN A 122 -1.15 -2.31 0.34
C ASN A 122 -0.10 -1.78 -0.64
N LEU A 123 -0.07 -2.34 -1.85
CA LEU A 123 0.84 -1.97 -2.93
C LEU A 123 2.31 -1.92 -2.47
N PHE A 124 2.75 -2.95 -1.74
CA PHE A 124 4.08 -2.98 -1.14
C PHE A 124 4.80 -4.30 -1.42
N LEU A 125 4.11 -5.44 -1.30
CA LEU A 125 4.74 -6.77 -1.40
C LEU A 125 5.28 -7.08 -2.80
N HIS A 126 4.70 -6.48 -3.84
CA HIS A 126 5.12 -6.72 -5.21
C HIS A 126 6.55 -6.25 -5.52
N HIS A 127 7.18 -5.44 -4.67
CA HIS A 127 8.58 -5.02 -4.81
C HIS A 127 9.60 -6.10 -4.43
N PHE A 128 9.18 -7.13 -3.67
CA PHE A 128 10.08 -8.16 -3.13
C PHE A 128 10.07 -9.41 -3.99
N ASP A 129 11.22 -10.06 -4.14
CA ASP A 129 11.24 -11.41 -4.72
C ASP A 129 10.67 -12.47 -3.76
N ASP A 130 10.50 -13.70 -4.25
CA ASP A 130 9.86 -14.75 -3.46
C ASP A 130 10.69 -15.13 -2.21
N ALA A 131 12.02 -15.03 -2.27
CA ALA A 131 12.88 -15.32 -1.12
C ALA A 131 12.79 -14.21 -0.05
N GLU A 132 12.72 -12.96 -0.48
CA GLU A 132 12.47 -11.81 0.38
C GLU A 132 11.08 -11.87 1.02
N LEU A 133 10.04 -12.28 0.27
CA LEU A 133 8.68 -12.47 0.80
C LEU A 133 8.63 -13.57 1.85
N VAL A 134 9.22 -14.74 1.58
CA VAL A 134 9.30 -15.85 2.57
C VAL A 134 10.00 -15.37 3.83
N ARG A 135 11.11 -14.62 3.70
CA ARG A 135 11.81 -14.05 4.84
C ARG A 135 10.94 -13.05 5.61
N LEU A 136 10.22 -12.17 4.92
CA LEU A 136 9.35 -11.19 5.55
C LEU A 136 8.20 -11.88 6.30
N PHE A 137 7.55 -12.84 5.66
CA PHE A 137 6.45 -13.59 6.22
C PHE A 137 6.86 -14.43 7.42
N ALA A 138 8.05 -15.06 7.40
CA ALA A 138 8.60 -15.74 8.57
C ALA A 138 8.78 -14.80 9.79
N LEU A 139 9.09 -13.53 9.55
CA LEU A 139 9.21 -12.53 10.63
C LEU A 139 7.85 -11.96 11.08
N MET A 140 6.86 -11.95 10.20
CA MET A 140 5.52 -11.38 10.46
C MET A 140 4.53 -12.41 11.02
N ALA A 141 4.61 -13.68 10.64
CA ALA A 141 3.68 -14.73 11.08
C ALA A 141 3.62 -14.90 12.60
N PRO A 142 4.73 -14.80 13.36
CA PRO A 142 4.65 -14.78 14.82
C PRO A 142 3.97 -13.52 15.36
N LYS A 143 3.94 -12.40 14.63
CA LYS A 143 3.40 -11.13 15.13
C LYS A 143 1.90 -11.01 14.95
N ALA A 144 1.31 -11.64 13.94
CA ALA A 144 -0.14 -11.60 13.74
C ALA A 144 -0.68 -12.91 13.15
N PRO A 145 -1.86 -13.36 13.58
CA PRO A 145 -2.50 -14.56 13.04
C PRO A 145 -3.06 -14.35 11.62
N LEU A 146 -3.18 -13.10 11.17
CA LEU A 146 -3.77 -12.74 9.88
C LEU A 146 -2.95 -11.65 9.19
N LEU A 147 -2.66 -11.85 7.91
CA LEU A 147 -2.12 -10.83 7.01
C LEU A 147 -3.09 -10.61 5.84
N LEU A 148 -3.51 -9.36 5.65
CA LEU A 148 -4.36 -8.93 4.54
C LEU A 148 -3.54 -8.09 3.57
N ALA A 149 -3.30 -8.64 2.37
CA ALA A 149 -2.54 -7.96 1.33
C ALA A 149 -3.46 -7.49 0.20
N THR A 150 -3.28 -6.24 -0.22
CA THR A 150 -3.91 -5.65 -1.40
C THR A 150 -2.83 -5.28 -2.40
N GLU A 151 -2.61 -6.16 -3.38
CA GLU A 151 -1.49 -6.07 -4.32
C GLU A 151 -1.95 -6.11 -5.78
N PRO A 152 -1.14 -5.64 -6.74
CA PRO A 152 -1.51 -5.66 -8.16
C PRO A 152 -1.78 -7.08 -8.65
N LEU A 153 -2.91 -7.27 -9.34
CA LEU A 153 -3.27 -8.55 -9.96
C LEU A 153 -2.58 -8.70 -11.31
N ARG A 154 -1.69 -9.68 -11.44
CA ARG A 154 -0.91 -9.96 -12.67
C ARG A 154 -1.79 -10.60 -13.75
N THR A 155 -2.46 -9.77 -14.53
CA THR A 155 -3.32 -10.20 -15.65
C THR A 155 -3.15 -9.31 -16.89
N LYS A 156 -3.48 -9.87 -18.07
CA LYS A 156 -3.49 -9.13 -19.33
C LYS A 156 -4.48 -7.95 -19.30
N LEU A 157 -5.62 -8.13 -18.61
CA LEU A 157 -6.62 -7.08 -18.46
C LEU A 157 -6.09 -5.91 -17.62
N ALA A 158 -5.49 -6.20 -16.47
CA ALA A 158 -4.85 -5.17 -15.64
C ALA A 158 -3.75 -4.43 -16.41
N LEU A 159 -2.91 -5.16 -17.16
CA LEU A 159 -1.85 -4.57 -17.99
C LEU A 159 -2.41 -3.73 -19.15
N ALA A 160 -3.55 -4.12 -19.73
CA ALA A 160 -4.22 -3.33 -20.75
C ALA A 160 -4.82 -2.05 -20.15
N ALA A 161 -5.38 -2.13 -18.93
CA ALA A 161 -5.96 -0.99 -18.24
C ALA A 161 -4.93 0.10 -17.90
N THR A 162 -3.65 -0.25 -17.67
CA THR A 162 -2.60 0.76 -17.47
C THR A 162 -2.41 1.68 -18.68
N ARG A 163 -2.78 1.22 -19.89
CA ARG A 163 -2.75 2.05 -21.12
C ARG A 163 -3.83 3.12 -21.16
N LEU A 164 -4.84 3.04 -20.29
CA LEU A 164 -5.90 4.04 -20.16
C LEU A 164 -5.58 5.13 -19.13
N LEU A 165 -4.49 4.97 -18.37
CA LEU A 165 -4.02 5.98 -17.41
C LEU A 165 -3.79 7.39 -18.01
N PRO A 166 -3.37 7.55 -19.29
CA PRO A 166 -3.35 8.86 -19.93
C PRO A 166 -4.71 9.56 -19.96
N ALA A 167 -5.81 8.80 -20.06
CA ALA A 167 -7.17 9.37 -20.15
C ALA A 167 -7.63 10.04 -18.85
N ILE A 168 -7.06 9.64 -17.71
CA ILE A 168 -7.30 10.26 -16.40
C ILE A 168 -6.23 11.29 -16.02
N GLY A 169 -5.35 11.64 -16.97
CA GLY A 169 -4.30 12.63 -16.78
C GLY A 169 -3.15 12.15 -15.89
N ALA A 170 -2.94 10.83 -15.74
CA ALA A 170 -1.81 10.31 -14.98
C ALA A 170 -0.49 10.76 -15.62
N ASN A 171 0.53 11.05 -14.81
CA ASN A 171 1.84 11.45 -15.31
C ASN A 171 2.63 10.28 -15.92
N ASP A 172 3.79 10.60 -16.49
CA ASP A 172 4.72 9.64 -17.11
C ASP A 172 5.22 8.58 -16.11
N VAL A 173 5.60 8.99 -14.90
CA VAL A 173 6.07 8.09 -13.83
C VAL A 173 5.01 7.05 -13.48
N THR A 174 3.78 7.47 -13.18
CA THR A 174 2.68 6.55 -12.85
C THR A 174 2.30 5.63 -14.01
N ARG A 175 2.37 6.11 -15.26
CA ARG A 175 2.10 5.25 -16.43
C ARG A 175 3.14 4.15 -16.57
N ASN A 176 4.42 4.47 -16.34
CA ASN A 176 5.49 3.49 -16.35
C ASN A 176 5.32 2.48 -15.22
N ASP A 177 5.26 3.01 -13.99
CA ASP A 177 5.31 2.21 -12.78
C ASP A 177 4.08 1.31 -12.69
N ALA A 178 2.87 1.78 -13.05
CA ALA A 178 1.68 0.92 -13.03
C ALA A 178 1.81 -0.34 -13.90
N ALA A 179 2.49 -0.26 -15.04
CA ALA A 179 2.73 -1.42 -15.88
C ALA A 179 3.80 -2.34 -15.28
N GLN A 180 4.77 -1.80 -14.54
CA GLN A 180 5.75 -2.58 -13.77
C GLN A 180 5.09 -3.25 -12.57
N SER A 181 4.30 -2.53 -11.77
CA SER A 181 3.57 -3.08 -10.62
C SER A 181 2.66 -4.24 -11.03
N VAL A 182 1.97 -4.15 -12.18
CA VAL A 182 1.15 -5.28 -12.69
C VAL A 182 2.01 -6.50 -13.03
N ARG A 183 3.20 -6.31 -13.62
CA ARG A 183 4.10 -7.42 -13.96
C ARG A 183 4.78 -8.03 -12.73
N ALA A 184 5.06 -7.20 -11.73
CA ALA A 184 5.63 -7.60 -10.44
C ALA A 184 4.58 -8.19 -9.48
N GLY A 185 3.31 -7.88 -9.73
CA GLY A 185 2.16 -8.31 -8.96
C GLY A 185 1.92 -9.82 -8.96
N PHE A 186 0.88 -10.24 -8.26
CA PHE A 186 0.61 -11.64 -7.94
C PHE A 186 -0.57 -12.19 -8.72
N ARG A 187 -0.65 -13.52 -8.82
CA ARG A 187 -1.75 -14.25 -9.42
C ARG A 187 -2.15 -15.43 -8.56
N ASP A 188 -3.45 -15.77 -8.59
CA ASP A 188 -4.02 -16.93 -7.92
C ASP A 188 -3.57 -17.02 -6.45
N ASN A 189 -2.87 -18.09 -6.05
CA ASN A 189 -2.42 -18.32 -4.68
C ASN A 189 -0.91 -18.08 -4.48
N GLU A 190 -0.25 -17.33 -5.38
CA GLU A 190 1.20 -17.09 -5.25
C GLU A 190 1.56 -16.44 -3.92
N LEU A 191 0.77 -15.46 -3.46
CA LEU A 191 1.08 -14.76 -2.21
C LEU A 191 0.72 -15.57 -0.97
N SER A 192 -0.44 -16.23 -0.97
CA SER A 192 -0.88 -17.08 0.13
C SER A 192 -0.09 -18.37 0.25
N GLY A 193 0.53 -18.84 -0.84
CA GLY A 193 1.44 -19.99 -0.82
C GLY A 193 2.80 -19.69 -0.19
N LEU A 194 3.15 -18.42 0.00
CA LEU A 194 4.40 -17.98 0.64
C LEU A 194 4.23 -17.63 2.13
N TRP A 195 2.99 -17.35 2.58
CA TRP A 195 2.64 -17.01 3.98
C TRP A 195 2.47 -18.25 4.84
#